data_AF-A0AAU9SFW9-F1
#
_entry.id   AF-A0AAU9SFW9-F1
#
_cell.length_a   1.000
_cell.length_b   1.000
_cell.length_c   1.000
_cell.angle_alpha   90.00
_cell.angle_beta   90.00
_cell.angle_gamma   90.00
#
_symmetry.space_group_name_H-M   'P 1'
#
loop_
_entity.id
_entity.type
_entity.pdbx_description
1 polymer ?
#
loop_
_entity_poly.entity_id
_entity_poly.type
_entity_poly.pdbx_seq_one_letter_code
_entity_poly.pdbx_strand_id
1 'polypeptide(L)'
;MLLASAAVLPMVLKTAIELDLLEIMAKAGPGAFLSSSEIAAQLPTQNPNASVMLDRILRLLATHSFLNCSHRNHSGGRVERLYSLAPLCKYLTKRADGISLAPLLLLRNDRVSMESWYYLKDAILEGGIPFNKAYGMTVYKYCSMDSRFNMILNNAISNYSTFIMEKILKIYRGLEGINTLIDVGGGIGTSLNMIISKYPSIKGINFDLPHVIEQATPYPGVKNVGGDMFVSVPKGDTIFMKASMNKNILECCKNYIK
;
A
#
# COMPACT_ATOMS: atom_id res chain seq x y z
N MET A 1 7.47 -24.89 14.91
CA MET A 1 6.02 -24.59 14.92
C MET A 1 5.72 -23.17 14.43
N LEU A 2 6.34 -22.11 14.98
CA LEU A 2 6.08 -20.70 14.58
C LEU A 2 6.17 -20.43 13.06
N LEU A 3 7.24 -20.89 12.40
CA LEU A 3 7.41 -20.69 10.96
C LEU A 3 6.36 -21.45 10.12
N ALA A 4 5.90 -22.61 10.58
CA ALA A 4 4.89 -23.40 9.88
C ALA A 4 3.51 -22.71 9.84
N SER A 5 3.27 -21.75 10.74
CA SER A 5 2.05 -20.94 10.80
C SER A 5 2.32 -19.46 10.53
N ALA A 6 3.45 -19.09 9.93
CA ALA A 6 3.85 -17.70 9.73
C ALA A 6 2.85 -16.90 8.87
N ALA A 7 2.09 -17.57 8.00
CA ALA A 7 1.03 -16.96 7.21
C ALA A 7 -0.15 -16.43 8.05
N VAL A 8 -0.33 -16.90 9.29
CA VAL A 8 -1.46 -16.48 10.14
C VAL A 8 -1.38 -15.00 10.48
N LEU A 9 -0.20 -14.49 10.86
CA LEU A 9 -0.05 -13.09 11.24
C LEU A 9 -0.43 -12.09 10.14
N PRO A 10 0.16 -12.13 8.92
CA PRO A 10 -0.16 -11.16 7.88
C PRO A 10 -1.61 -11.28 7.41
N MET A 11 -2.20 -12.48 7.43
CA MET A 11 -3.60 -12.67 7.06
C MET A 11 -4.56 -12.13 8.13
N VAL A 12 -4.27 -12.32 9.42
CA VAL A 12 -5.06 -11.73 10.50
C VAL A 12 -4.93 -10.21 10.51
N LEU A 13 -3.74 -9.68 10.23
CA LEU A 13 -3.53 -8.24 10.13
C LEU A 13 -4.25 -7.64 8.91
N LYS A 14 -4.27 -8.34 7.76
CA LYS A 14 -5.10 -7.98 6.61
C LYS A 14 -6.57 -7.89 7.01
N THR A 15 -7.12 -8.91 7.68
CA THR A 15 -8.51 -8.90 8.15
C THR A 15 -8.77 -7.74 9.11
N ALA A 16 -7.84 -7.44 10.03
CA ALA A 16 -7.99 -6.34 10.97
C ALA A 16 -8.03 -4.96 10.27
N ILE A 17 -7.30 -4.81 9.17
CA ILE A 17 -7.35 -3.61 8.32
C ILE A 17 -8.66 -3.58 7.52
N GLU A 18 -9.10 -4.69 6.94
CA GLU A 18 -10.37 -4.76 6.17
C GLU A 18 -11.60 -4.49 7.02
N LEU A 19 -11.54 -4.82 8.32
CA LEU A 19 -12.58 -4.51 9.31
C LEU A 19 -12.40 -3.13 9.95
N ASP A 20 -11.45 -2.31 9.51
CA ASP A 20 -11.13 -0.99 10.07
C ASP A 20 -10.85 -1.00 11.60
N LEU A 21 -10.40 -2.15 12.16
CA LEU A 21 -10.23 -2.29 13.61
C LEU A 21 -9.21 -1.29 14.16
N LEU A 22 -8.11 -1.07 13.43
CA LEU A 22 -7.07 -0.13 13.84
C LEU A 22 -7.58 1.31 13.79
N GLU A 23 -8.45 1.65 12.83
CA GLU A 23 -9.06 2.97 12.71
C GLU A 23 -10.10 3.22 13.80
N ILE A 24 -10.91 2.20 14.13
CA ILE A 24 -11.84 2.23 15.27
C ILE A 24 -11.08 2.56 16.57
N MET A 25 -9.97 1.87 16.80
CA MET A 25 -9.13 2.12 17.98
C MET A 25 -8.45 3.49 17.94
N ALA A 26 -8.03 3.96 16.76
CA ALA A 26 -7.43 5.30 16.61
C ALA A 26 -8.44 6.41 16.94
N LYS A 27 -9.70 6.26 16.54
CA LYS A 27 -10.79 7.22 16.80
C LYS A 27 -11.13 7.34 18.28
N ALA A 28 -10.90 6.31 19.09
CA ALA A 28 -11.10 6.36 20.54
C ALA A 28 -10.09 7.28 21.27
N GLY A 29 -9.01 7.67 20.59
CA GLY A 29 -8.02 8.63 21.08
C GLY A 29 -6.70 8.00 21.53
N PRO A 30 -5.61 8.79 21.61
CA PRO A 30 -4.31 8.29 22.00
C PRO A 30 -4.31 7.62 23.37
N GLY A 31 -3.82 6.39 23.45
CA GLY A 31 -3.74 5.62 24.71
C GLY A 31 -5.06 5.01 25.19
N ALA A 32 -6.16 5.18 24.46
CA ALA A 32 -7.44 4.56 24.80
C ALA A 32 -7.36 3.02 24.73
N PHE A 33 -7.96 2.35 25.71
CA PHE A 33 -8.09 0.90 25.78
C PHE A 33 -9.54 0.51 25.54
N LEU A 34 -9.79 -0.27 24.48
CA LEU A 34 -11.13 -0.76 24.11
C LEU A 34 -11.24 -2.27 24.32
N SER A 35 -12.39 -2.73 24.79
CA SER A 35 -12.74 -4.16 24.79
C SER A 35 -13.11 -4.64 23.39
N SER A 36 -13.10 -5.96 23.17
CA SER A 36 -13.55 -6.53 21.90
C SER A 36 -15.05 -6.32 21.63
N SER A 37 -15.87 -6.12 22.67
CA SER A 37 -17.29 -5.80 22.53
C SER A 37 -17.51 -4.34 22.12
N GLU A 38 -16.73 -3.39 22.67
CA GLU A 38 -16.75 -1.97 22.28
C GLU A 38 -16.30 -1.79 20.82
N ILE A 39 -15.32 -2.58 20.37
CA ILE A 39 -14.89 -2.60 18.96
C ILE A 39 -15.98 -3.25 18.08
N ALA A 40 -16.54 -4.39 18.49
CA ALA A 40 -17.58 -5.08 17.72
C ALA A 40 -18.83 -4.22 17.51
N ALA A 41 -19.21 -3.41 18.51
CA ALA A 41 -20.37 -2.53 18.43
C ALA A 41 -20.25 -1.43 17.36
N GLN A 42 -19.03 -1.14 16.89
CA GLN A 42 -18.76 -0.17 15.82
C GLN A 42 -18.71 -0.80 14.43
N LEU A 43 -18.80 -2.14 14.34
CA LEU A 43 -18.83 -2.85 13.06
C LEU A 43 -20.27 -3.01 12.56
N PRO A 44 -20.51 -2.99 11.23
CA PRO A 44 -21.81 -3.25 10.65
C PRO A 44 -22.13 -4.76 10.67
N THR A 45 -22.34 -5.33 11.86
CA THR A 45 -22.56 -6.77 12.06
C THR A 45 -23.70 -7.06 13.03
N GLN A 46 -24.40 -8.17 12.79
CA GLN A 46 -25.41 -8.74 13.70
C GLN A 46 -24.93 -10.08 14.29
N ASN A 47 -23.67 -10.46 14.08
CA ASN A 47 -23.13 -11.73 14.57
C ASN A 47 -22.92 -11.69 16.09
N PRO A 48 -23.65 -12.48 16.89
CA PRO A 48 -23.53 -12.47 18.35
C PRO A 48 -22.14 -12.92 18.83
N ASN A 49 -21.39 -13.64 17.99
CA ASN A 49 -20.04 -14.12 18.30
C ASN A 49 -18.92 -13.17 17.83
N ALA A 50 -19.24 -12.01 17.25
CA ALA A 50 -18.25 -11.09 16.69
C ALA A 50 -17.21 -10.67 17.73
N SER A 51 -17.62 -10.28 18.93
CA SER A 51 -16.72 -9.85 20.01
C SER A 51 -15.72 -10.94 20.42
N VAL A 52 -16.14 -12.21 20.45
CA VAL A 52 -15.26 -13.35 20.76
C VAL A 52 -14.27 -13.60 19.63
N MET A 53 -14.70 -13.49 18.37
CA MET A 53 -13.82 -13.62 17.21
C MET A 53 -12.79 -12.49 17.16
N LEU A 54 -13.21 -11.24 17.40
CA LEU A 54 -12.33 -10.08 17.46
C LEU A 54 -11.31 -10.21 18.60
N ASP A 55 -11.72 -10.64 19.79
CA ASP A 55 -10.78 -10.88 20.90
C ASP A 55 -9.64 -11.84 20.52
N ARG A 56 -9.94 -12.90 19.75
CA ARG A 56 -8.90 -13.82 19.25
C ARG A 56 -7.95 -13.16 18.26
N ILE A 57 -8.47 -12.34 17.34
CA ILE A 57 -7.69 -11.55 16.38
C ILE A 57 -6.79 -10.55 17.13
N LEU A 58 -7.38 -9.72 18.00
CA LEU A 58 -6.69 -8.68 18.75
C LEU A 58 -5.63 -9.28 19.68
N ARG A 59 -5.91 -10.44 20.30
CA ARG A 59 -4.92 -11.16 21.10
C ARG A 59 -3.70 -11.58 20.27
N LEU A 60 -3.88 -12.10 19.06
CA LEU A 60 -2.76 -12.41 18.18
C LEU A 60 -1.94 -11.17 17.83
N LEU A 61 -2.61 -10.07 17.48
CA LEU A 61 -1.95 -8.80 17.15
C LEU A 61 -1.18 -8.22 18.34
N ALA A 62 -1.70 -8.39 19.56
CA ALA A 62 -1.00 -7.99 20.77
C ALA A 62 0.28 -8.81 21.02
N THR A 63 0.27 -10.11 20.76
CA THR A 63 1.48 -10.96 20.89
C THR A 63 2.60 -10.59 19.90
N HIS A 64 2.28 -9.85 18.84
CA HIS A 64 3.23 -9.35 17.84
C HIS A 64 3.46 -7.84 17.94
N SER A 65 3.10 -7.24 19.08
CA SER A 65 3.34 -5.82 19.39
C SER A 65 2.69 -4.82 18.42
N PHE A 66 1.65 -5.22 17.70
CA PHE A 66 0.78 -4.27 17.00
C PHE A 66 -0.16 -3.57 17.99
N LEU A 67 -0.59 -4.29 19.03
CA LEU A 67 -1.48 -3.77 20.07
C LEU A 67 -0.85 -3.97 21.45
N ASN A 68 -1.16 -3.08 22.39
CA ASN A 68 -0.98 -3.37 23.81
C ASN A 68 -2.22 -4.08 24.33
N CYS A 69 -2.06 -4.94 25.33
CA CYS A 69 -3.17 -5.64 25.98
C CYS A 69 -3.12 -5.38 27.48
N SER A 70 -4.26 -4.98 28.06
CA SER A 70 -4.47 -4.91 29.51
C SER A 70 -5.67 -5.77 29.91
N HIS A 71 -5.85 -5.96 31.21
CA HIS A 71 -6.92 -6.78 31.76
C HIS A 71 -7.78 -5.95 32.71
N ARG A 72 -9.10 -6.12 32.60
CA ARG A 72 -10.10 -5.57 33.51
C ARG A 72 -10.81 -6.72 34.23
N ASN A 73 -10.75 -6.70 35.55
CA ASN A 73 -11.45 -7.68 36.38
C ASN A 73 -12.89 -7.20 36.62
N HIS A 74 -13.85 -8.08 36.39
CA HIS A 74 -15.26 -7.86 36.68
C HIS A 74 -15.67 -8.57 37.97
N SER A 75 -16.77 -8.15 38.58
CA SER A 75 -17.37 -8.87 39.69
C SER A 75 -17.71 -10.32 39.27
N GLY A 76 -17.43 -11.28 40.15
CA GLY A 76 -17.61 -12.72 39.84
C GLY A 76 -16.41 -13.40 39.15
N GLY A 77 -15.23 -12.78 39.13
CA GLY A 77 -13.98 -13.42 38.69
C GLY A 77 -13.76 -13.48 37.18
N ARG A 78 -14.65 -12.85 36.39
CA ARG A 78 -14.48 -12.75 34.94
C ARG A 78 -13.39 -11.72 34.61
N VAL A 79 -12.46 -12.10 33.75
CA VAL A 79 -11.40 -11.22 33.22
C VAL A 79 -11.72 -10.85 31.78
N GLU A 80 -11.69 -9.55 31.48
CA GLU A 80 -11.86 -8.99 30.15
C GLU A 80 -10.53 -8.41 29.66
N ARG A 81 -10.18 -8.65 28.39
CA ARG A 81 -9.02 -8.02 27.75
C ARG A 81 -9.43 -6.71 27.12
N LEU A 82 -8.58 -5.70 27.28
CA LEU A 82 -8.68 -4.43 26.60
C LEU A 82 -7.45 -4.22 25.73
N TYR A 83 -7.62 -3.53 24.61
CA TYR A 83 -6.59 -3.33 23.60
C TYR A 83 -6.38 -1.86 23.31
N SER A 84 -5.13 -1.45 23.14
CA SER A 84 -4.77 -0.11 22.65
C SER A 84 -3.76 -0.23 21.50
N LEU A 85 -3.69 0.77 20.64
CA LEU A 85 -2.72 0.77 19.53
C LEU A 85 -1.29 0.89 20.07
N ALA A 86 -0.38 0.05 19.57
CA ALA A 86 1.04 0.23 19.79
C ALA A 86 1.65 1.23 18.78
N PRO A 87 2.85 1.78 19.02
CA PRO A 87 3.46 2.79 18.15
C PRO A 87 3.61 2.38 16.68
N LEU A 88 3.76 1.07 16.39
CA LEU A 88 3.86 0.55 15.03
C LEU A 88 2.57 0.80 14.22
N CYS A 89 1.41 0.76 14.87
CA CYS A 89 0.13 0.98 14.20
C CYS A 89 -0.03 2.40 13.65
N LYS A 90 0.78 3.39 14.06
CA LYS A 90 0.76 4.73 13.44
C LYS A 90 1.01 4.70 11.93
N TYR A 91 1.72 3.67 11.44
CA TYR A 91 1.98 3.48 10.01
C TYR A 91 0.86 2.69 9.33
N LEU A 92 -0.04 2.05 10.08
CA LEU A 92 -1.13 1.21 9.58
C LEU A 92 -2.51 1.88 9.76
N THR A 93 -2.57 3.03 10.42
CA THR A 93 -3.73 3.91 10.48
C THR A 93 -3.49 5.15 9.62
N LYS A 94 -4.56 5.70 9.06
CA LYS A 94 -4.52 6.91 8.23
C LYS A 94 -4.05 8.11 9.04
N ARG A 95 -3.11 8.86 8.50
CA ARG A 95 -2.75 10.21 8.97
C ARG A 95 -3.89 11.20 8.64
N ALA A 96 -3.73 12.45 9.05
CA ALA A 96 -4.67 13.53 8.73
C ALA A 96 -4.91 13.73 7.22
N ASP A 97 -3.91 13.43 6.40
CA ASP A 97 -4.00 13.49 4.93
C ASP A 97 -4.47 12.18 4.28
N GLY A 98 -4.94 11.21 5.08
CA GLY A 98 -5.47 9.93 4.62
C GLY A 98 -4.43 8.88 4.26
N ILE A 99 -3.13 9.17 4.41
CA ILE A 99 -2.04 8.28 3.99
C ILE A 99 -1.67 7.28 5.09
N SER A 100 -1.43 6.01 4.72
CA SER A 100 -0.90 4.95 5.58
C SER A 100 -0.20 3.84 4.77
N LEU A 101 0.53 2.94 5.42
CA LEU A 101 1.11 1.74 4.79
C LEU A 101 0.14 0.54 4.77
N ALA A 102 -1.07 0.66 5.32
CA ALA A 102 -2.07 -0.41 5.29
C ALA A 102 -2.41 -0.88 3.87
N PRO A 103 -2.59 -0.01 2.85
CA PRO A 103 -2.80 -0.44 1.47
C PRO A 103 -1.70 -1.34 0.90
N LEU A 104 -0.44 -1.14 1.32
CA LEU A 104 0.67 -2.01 0.89
C LEU A 104 0.53 -3.42 1.46
N LEU A 105 0.09 -3.54 2.72
CA LEU A 105 -0.20 -4.84 3.32
C LEU A 105 -1.37 -5.53 2.62
N LEU A 106 -2.44 -4.78 2.31
CA LEU A 106 -3.57 -5.29 1.54
C LEU A 106 -3.13 -5.80 0.16
N LEU A 107 -2.30 -5.03 -0.57
CA LEU A 107 -1.76 -5.46 -1.87
C LEU A 107 -0.98 -6.76 -1.74
N ARG A 108 -0.05 -6.87 -0.78
CA ARG A 108 0.83 -8.04 -0.64
C ARG A 108 0.07 -9.31 -0.28
N ASN A 109 -1.04 -9.18 0.43
CA ASN A 109 -1.86 -10.30 0.91
C ASN A 109 -3.20 -10.41 0.17
N ASP A 110 -3.40 -9.66 -0.92
CA ASP A 110 -4.52 -9.87 -1.83
C ASP A 110 -4.40 -11.26 -2.47
N ARG A 111 -5.54 -11.90 -2.71
CA ARG A 111 -5.57 -13.22 -3.36
C ARG A 111 -4.77 -13.22 -4.67
N VAL A 112 -4.88 -12.15 -5.46
CA VAL A 112 -4.20 -12.06 -6.75
C VAL A 112 -2.68 -12.13 -6.59
N SER A 113 -2.15 -11.35 -5.64
CA SER A 113 -0.72 -11.35 -5.29
C SER A 113 -0.27 -12.68 -4.70
N MET A 114 -1.09 -13.28 -3.84
CA MET A 114 -0.74 -14.52 -3.14
C MET A 114 -0.63 -15.73 -4.08
N GLU A 115 -1.43 -15.76 -5.15
CA GLU A 115 -1.41 -16.84 -6.14
C GLU A 115 -0.02 -17.06 -6.75
N SER A 116 0.76 -15.98 -6.91
CA SER A 116 2.11 -16.05 -7.49
C SER A 116 3.06 -16.94 -6.67
N TRP A 117 2.85 -17.08 -5.37
CA TRP A 117 3.72 -17.91 -4.52
C TRP A 117 3.60 -19.40 -4.82
N TYR A 118 2.45 -19.86 -5.32
CA TYR A 118 2.27 -21.28 -5.69
C TYR A 118 3.09 -21.67 -6.92
N TYR A 119 3.42 -20.71 -7.78
CA TYR A 119 4.20 -20.90 -9.01
C TYR A 119 5.68 -20.52 -8.85
N LEU A 120 6.11 -20.15 -7.64
CA LEU A 120 7.52 -19.78 -7.40
C LEU A 120 8.45 -20.96 -7.65
N LYS A 121 8.06 -22.16 -7.23
CA LYS A 121 8.82 -23.39 -7.48
C LYS A 121 8.99 -23.61 -8.98
N ASP A 122 7.90 -23.54 -9.75
CA ASP A 122 7.92 -23.80 -11.19
C ASP A 122 8.71 -22.73 -11.94
N ALA A 123 8.63 -21.47 -11.51
CA ALA A 123 9.45 -20.39 -12.06
C ALA A 123 10.96 -20.62 -11.84
N ILE A 124 11.35 -21.22 -10.71
CA ILE A 124 12.75 -21.57 -10.44
C ILE A 124 13.20 -22.73 -11.34
N LEU A 125 12.36 -23.74 -11.52
CA LEU A 125 12.72 -24.95 -12.28
C LEU A 125 12.66 -24.75 -13.79
N GLU A 126 11.69 -23.99 -14.27
CA GLU A 126 11.35 -23.88 -15.70
C GLU A 126 11.62 -22.48 -16.26
N GLY A 127 12.04 -21.54 -15.41
CA GLY A 127 12.17 -20.13 -15.76
C GLY A 127 10.83 -19.40 -15.84
N GLY A 128 10.92 -18.09 -16.08
CA GLY A 128 9.76 -17.20 -16.17
C GLY A 128 9.45 -16.44 -14.87
N ILE A 129 8.31 -15.76 -14.84
CA ILE A 129 7.86 -14.94 -13.71
C ILE A 129 6.68 -15.66 -13.04
N PRO A 130 6.68 -15.87 -11.70
CA PRO A 130 5.62 -16.61 -11.03
C PRO A 130 4.21 -16.04 -11.29
N PHE A 131 4.05 -14.71 -11.29
CA PHE A 131 2.79 -14.07 -11.64
C PHE A 131 2.34 -14.42 -13.06
N ASN A 132 3.25 -14.38 -14.04
CA ASN A 132 2.92 -14.71 -15.42
C ASN A 132 2.55 -16.18 -15.59
N LYS A 133 3.13 -17.10 -14.81
CA LYS A 133 2.72 -18.51 -14.80
C LYS A 133 1.32 -18.68 -14.22
N ALA A 134 0.99 -17.97 -13.13
CA ALA A 134 -0.32 -18.03 -12.51
C ALA A 134 -1.46 -17.50 -13.41
N TYR A 135 -1.21 -16.41 -14.15
CA TYR A 135 -2.26 -15.67 -14.88
C TYR A 135 -2.10 -15.65 -16.39
N GLY A 136 -1.04 -16.23 -16.95
CA GLY A 136 -0.76 -16.23 -18.39
C GLY A 136 -0.41 -14.84 -18.97
N MET A 137 -0.20 -13.83 -18.12
CA MET A 137 0.04 -12.44 -18.54
C MET A 137 0.85 -11.67 -17.49
N THR A 138 1.36 -10.50 -17.88
CA THR A 138 2.06 -9.60 -16.94
C THR A 138 1.09 -8.97 -15.95
N VAL A 139 1.60 -8.55 -14.79
CA VAL A 139 0.80 -7.83 -13.78
C VAL A 139 0.11 -6.59 -14.36
N TYR A 140 0.77 -5.86 -15.26
CA TYR A 140 0.22 -4.65 -15.88
C TYR A 140 -0.95 -4.98 -16.81
N LYS A 141 -0.87 -6.07 -17.58
CA LYS A 141 -1.99 -6.53 -18.40
C LYS A 141 -3.14 -7.03 -17.53
N TYR A 142 -2.84 -7.75 -16.46
CA TYR A 142 -3.86 -8.19 -15.51
C TYR A 142 -4.61 -7.01 -14.87
N CYS A 143 -3.90 -5.96 -14.46
CA CYS A 143 -4.50 -4.73 -13.92
C CYS A 143 -5.50 -4.07 -14.87
N SER A 144 -5.25 -4.08 -16.18
CA SER A 144 -6.23 -3.57 -17.16
C SER A 144 -7.52 -4.39 -17.24
N MET A 145 -7.52 -5.64 -16.75
CA MET A 145 -8.66 -6.56 -16.78
C MET A 145 -9.40 -6.66 -15.44
N ASP A 146 -8.72 -6.40 -14.31
CA ASP A 146 -9.28 -6.44 -12.96
C ASP A 146 -9.17 -5.05 -12.31
N SER A 147 -10.24 -4.26 -12.46
CA SER A 147 -10.31 -2.89 -11.92
C SER A 147 -10.16 -2.83 -10.40
N ARG A 148 -10.63 -3.85 -9.68
CA ARG A 148 -10.50 -3.96 -8.22
C ARG A 148 -9.03 -4.14 -7.83
N PHE A 149 -8.31 -5.04 -8.49
CA PHE A 149 -6.88 -5.24 -8.21
C PHE A 149 -6.05 -4.03 -8.65
N ASN A 150 -6.38 -3.40 -9.77
CA ASN A 150 -5.73 -2.16 -10.21
C ASN A 150 -5.85 -1.05 -9.17
N MET A 151 -7.05 -0.86 -8.58
CA MET A 151 -7.26 0.11 -7.52
C MET A 151 -6.43 -0.20 -6.27
N ILE A 152 -6.36 -1.47 -5.86
CA ILE A 152 -5.53 -1.89 -4.71
C ILE A 152 -4.05 -1.58 -4.98
N LEU A 153 -3.55 -1.91 -6.18
CA LEU A 153 -2.18 -1.67 -6.59
C LEU A 153 -1.85 -0.17 -6.63
N ASN A 154 -2.70 0.64 -7.27
CA ASN A 154 -2.51 2.09 -7.36
C ASN A 154 -2.53 2.76 -5.99
N ASN A 155 -3.47 2.38 -5.11
CA ASN A 155 -3.55 2.91 -3.75
C ASN A 155 -2.30 2.55 -2.94
N ALA A 156 -1.82 1.30 -3.03
CA ALA A 156 -0.61 0.85 -2.37
C ALA A 156 0.65 1.60 -2.86
N ILE A 157 0.83 1.72 -4.17
CA ILE A 157 1.97 2.44 -4.76
C ILE A 157 1.91 3.91 -4.37
N SER A 158 0.76 4.57 -4.47
CA SER A 158 0.58 5.97 -4.13
C SER A 158 0.95 6.24 -2.67
N ASN A 159 0.36 5.50 -1.73
CA ASN A 159 0.61 5.66 -0.31
C ASN A 159 2.08 5.40 0.04
N TYR A 160 2.66 4.30 -0.46
CA TYR A 160 4.07 4.01 -0.26
C TYR A 160 4.98 5.10 -0.85
N SER A 161 4.61 5.64 -2.03
CA SER A 161 5.37 6.71 -2.67
C SER A 161 5.37 7.98 -1.85
N THR A 162 4.25 8.36 -1.22
CA THR A 162 4.19 9.53 -0.35
C THR A 162 5.21 9.46 0.78
N PHE A 163 5.31 8.33 1.49
CA PHE A 163 6.30 8.16 2.57
C PHE A 163 7.75 8.34 2.09
N ILE A 164 8.07 7.77 0.93
CA ILE A 164 9.42 7.84 0.37
C ILE A 164 9.72 9.26 -0.15
N MET A 165 8.78 9.86 -0.88
CA MET A 165 8.94 11.18 -1.48
C MET A 165 9.03 12.30 -0.45
N GLU A 166 8.32 12.20 0.69
CA GLU A 166 8.49 13.13 1.81
C GLU A 166 9.93 13.18 2.33
N LYS A 167 10.65 12.05 2.29
CA LYS A 167 12.05 11.98 2.71
C LYS A 167 12.98 12.44 1.60
N ILE A 168 12.77 11.97 0.36
CA ILE A 168 13.57 12.38 -0.80
C ILE A 168 13.53 13.90 -0.95
N LEU A 169 12.35 14.52 -0.93
CA LEU A 169 12.22 15.97 -1.10
C LEU A 169 12.87 16.77 0.02
N LYS A 170 13.12 16.20 1.21
CA LYS A 170 13.85 16.91 2.27
C LYS A 170 15.35 16.99 2.02
N ILE A 171 15.93 15.95 1.42
CA ILE A 171 17.39 15.76 1.33
C ILE A 171 17.94 15.95 -0.08
N TYR A 172 17.17 15.57 -1.10
CA TYR A 172 17.62 15.58 -2.49
C TYR A 172 17.34 16.93 -3.13
N ARG A 173 18.40 17.52 -3.69
CA ARG A 173 18.38 18.87 -4.30
C ARG A 173 18.52 18.85 -5.82
N GLY A 174 18.72 17.67 -6.43
CA GLY A 174 18.89 17.54 -7.88
C GLY A 174 17.63 17.84 -8.72
N LEU A 175 16.53 18.28 -8.07
CA LEU A 175 15.33 18.78 -8.75
C LEU A 175 15.30 20.31 -8.88
N GLU A 176 16.25 21.01 -8.26
CA GLU A 176 16.35 22.47 -8.33
C GLU A 176 16.83 22.92 -9.73
N GLY A 177 16.15 23.90 -10.32
CA GLY A 177 16.50 24.45 -11.63
C GLY A 177 16.04 23.63 -12.85
N ILE A 178 15.32 22.52 -12.65
CA ILE A 178 14.69 21.78 -13.76
C ILE A 178 13.55 22.62 -14.36
N ASN A 179 13.44 22.66 -15.69
CA ASN A 179 12.29 23.29 -16.35
C ASN A 179 11.15 22.28 -16.59
N THR A 180 11.46 21.13 -17.21
CA THR A 180 10.46 20.08 -17.51
C THR A 180 10.87 18.74 -16.90
N LEU A 181 10.01 18.18 -16.07
CA LEU A 181 10.21 16.88 -15.42
C LEU A 181 9.16 15.87 -15.88
N ILE A 182 9.61 14.69 -16.29
CA ILE A 182 8.75 13.58 -16.69
C ILE A 182 8.86 12.47 -15.66
N ASP A 183 7.74 12.11 -15.02
CA ASP A 183 7.65 10.94 -14.14
C ASP A 183 7.20 9.73 -14.96
N VAL A 184 8.14 8.86 -15.33
CA VAL A 184 7.90 7.67 -16.15
C VAL A 184 7.54 6.50 -15.24
N GLY A 185 6.37 5.90 -15.48
CA GLY A 185 5.78 4.94 -14.54
C GLY A 185 5.26 5.64 -13.28
N GLY A 186 4.82 6.90 -13.41
CA GLY A 186 4.40 7.75 -12.30
C GLY A 186 3.06 7.35 -11.67
N GLY A 187 2.38 6.36 -12.23
CA GLY A 187 1.08 5.87 -11.78
C GLY A 187 0.02 6.97 -11.83
N ILE A 188 -0.69 7.15 -10.73
CA ILE A 188 -1.71 8.19 -10.57
C ILE A 188 -1.12 9.60 -10.30
N GLY A 189 0.19 9.79 -10.47
CA GLY A 189 0.84 11.10 -10.44
C GLY A 189 1.17 11.65 -9.05
N THR A 190 1.04 10.84 -7.98
CA THR A 190 1.26 11.29 -6.59
C THR A 190 2.67 11.85 -6.37
N SER A 191 3.71 11.13 -6.84
CA SER A 191 5.10 11.56 -6.65
C SER A 191 5.38 12.88 -7.35
N LEU A 192 4.98 12.98 -8.63
CA LEU A 192 5.14 14.21 -9.40
C LEU A 192 4.39 15.38 -8.78
N ASN A 193 3.15 15.20 -8.32
CA ASN A 193 2.42 16.27 -7.64
C ASN A 193 3.16 16.80 -6.40
N MET A 194 3.78 15.92 -5.60
CA MET A 194 4.60 16.35 -4.46
C MET A 194 5.83 17.16 -4.89
N ILE A 195 6.46 16.77 -6.00
CA ILE A 195 7.60 17.50 -6.58
C ILE A 195 7.14 18.89 -7.05
N ILE A 196 6.08 18.97 -7.86
CA ILE A 196 5.56 20.24 -8.40
C ILE A 196 5.05 21.16 -7.28
N SER A 197 4.42 20.60 -6.25
CA SER A 197 3.99 21.39 -5.07
C SER A 197 5.17 22.05 -4.35
N LYS A 198 6.34 21.40 -4.33
CA LYS A 198 7.57 21.97 -3.76
C LYS A 198 8.31 22.90 -4.73
N TYR A 199 8.24 22.62 -6.03
CA TYR A 199 8.93 23.36 -7.09
C TYR A 199 7.93 23.81 -8.17
N PRO A 200 7.12 24.84 -7.92
CA PRO A 200 6.00 25.21 -8.80
C PRO A 200 6.42 25.70 -10.19
N SER A 201 7.68 26.05 -10.39
CA SER A 201 8.24 26.45 -11.68
C SER A 201 8.44 25.27 -12.64
N ILE A 202 8.48 24.03 -12.13
CA ILE A 202 8.67 22.84 -12.95
C ILE A 202 7.37 22.54 -13.71
N LYS A 203 7.48 22.28 -15.01
CA LYS A 203 6.40 21.70 -15.83
C LYS A 203 6.42 20.18 -15.66
N GLY A 204 5.40 19.63 -15.00
CA GLY A 204 5.31 18.19 -14.75
C GLY A 204 4.57 17.43 -15.86
N ILE A 205 5.14 16.31 -16.33
CA ILE A 205 4.47 15.33 -17.17
C ILE A 205 4.43 13.99 -16.43
N ASN A 206 3.24 13.55 -16.04
CA ASN A 206 3.04 12.20 -15.50
C ASN A 206 2.78 11.24 -16.68
N PHE A 207 3.61 10.21 -16.81
CA PHE A 207 3.56 9.27 -17.91
C PHE A 207 3.41 7.83 -17.43
N ASP A 208 2.35 7.16 -17.86
CA ASP A 208 2.08 5.76 -17.52
C ASP A 208 1.19 5.11 -18.61
N LEU A 209 0.82 3.84 -18.43
CA LEU A 209 -0.10 3.14 -19.33
C LEU A 209 -1.45 3.86 -19.41
N PRO A 210 -2.14 3.84 -20.58
CA PRO A 210 -3.41 4.55 -20.76
C PRO A 210 -4.46 4.26 -19.67
N HIS A 211 -4.67 2.99 -19.33
CA HIS A 211 -5.65 2.58 -18.30
C HIS A 211 -5.28 3.05 -16.88
N VAL A 212 -4.01 3.35 -16.60
CA VAL A 212 -3.56 3.90 -15.32
C VAL A 212 -3.82 5.40 -15.30
N ILE A 213 -3.51 6.08 -16.41
CA ILE A 213 -3.73 7.52 -16.59
C ILE A 213 -5.22 7.89 -16.54
N GLU A 214 -6.11 7.03 -17.04
CA GLU A 214 -7.56 7.20 -16.88
C GLU A 214 -8.00 7.30 -15.41
N GLN A 215 -7.23 6.72 -14.49
CA GLN A 215 -7.48 6.77 -13.04
C GLN A 215 -6.61 7.81 -12.32
N ALA A 216 -5.79 8.56 -13.05
CA ALA A 216 -4.90 9.55 -12.46
C ALA A 216 -5.68 10.76 -11.96
N THR A 217 -5.35 11.22 -10.76
CA THR A 217 -5.91 12.44 -10.20
C THR A 217 -5.42 13.64 -11.02
N PRO A 218 -6.31 14.57 -11.42
CA PRO A 218 -5.88 15.82 -12.04
C PRO A 218 -5.21 16.70 -10.97
N TYR A 219 -3.93 17.01 -11.16
CA TYR A 219 -3.18 17.91 -10.29
C TYR A 219 -2.81 19.21 -11.02
N PRO A 220 -2.92 20.38 -10.36
CA PRO A 220 -2.44 21.64 -10.94
C PRO A 220 -0.96 21.55 -11.31
N GLY A 221 -0.61 21.98 -12.53
CA GLY A 221 0.78 21.95 -13.03
C GLY A 221 1.28 20.58 -13.49
N VAL A 222 0.44 19.54 -13.46
CA VAL A 222 0.77 18.19 -13.95
C VAL A 222 -0.05 17.85 -15.20
N LYS A 223 0.63 17.46 -16.28
CA LYS A 223 0.00 16.92 -17.48
C LYS A 223 0.09 15.40 -17.46
N ASN A 224 -1.06 14.73 -17.46
CA ASN A 224 -1.13 13.27 -17.57
C ASN A 224 -1.06 12.83 -19.05
N VAL A 225 -0.21 11.84 -19.37
CA VAL A 225 0.00 11.33 -20.72
C VAL A 225 0.05 9.80 -20.70
N GLY A 226 -0.87 9.16 -21.44
CA GLY A 226 -0.89 7.71 -21.60
C GLY A 226 0.06 7.24 -22.70
N GLY A 227 0.77 6.14 -22.48
CA GLY A 227 1.60 5.50 -23.50
C GLY A 227 2.36 4.29 -22.99
N ASP A 228 3.29 3.78 -23.80
CA ASP A 228 4.17 2.67 -23.44
C ASP A 228 5.62 3.15 -23.42
N MET A 229 6.25 3.08 -22.24
CA MET A 229 7.64 3.46 -22.04
C MET A 229 8.65 2.56 -22.76
N PHE A 230 8.24 1.44 -23.35
CA PHE A 230 9.12 0.64 -24.20
C PHE A 230 9.05 1.06 -25.68
N VAL A 231 8.05 1.88 -26.03
CA VAL A 231 7.89 2.45 -27.37
C VAL A 231 8.47 3.86 -27.40
N SER A 232 8.00 4.74 -26.51
CA SER A 232 8.46 6.13 -26.45
C SER A 232 8.09 6.77 -25.12
N VAL A 233 8.91 7.72 -24.66
CA VAL A 233 8.60 8.61 -23.54
C VAL A 233 8.43 10.05 -24.03
N PRO A 234 7.63 10.89 -23.34
CA PRO A 234 7.56 12.31 -23.64
C PRO A 234 8.93 12.99 -23.61
N LYS A 235 9.09 14.09 -24.36
CA LYS A 235 10.32 14.91 -24.33
C LYS A 235 10.32 15.86 -23.15
N GLY A 236 11.47 16.01 -22.50
CA GLY A 236 11.69 16.88 -21.35
C GLY A 236 13.15 16.87 -20.91
N ASP A 237 13.50 17.74 -19.96
CA ASP A 237 14.89 17.96 -19.56
C ASP A 237 15.37 16.88 -18.58
N THR A 238 14.46 16.32 -17.80
CA THR A 238 14.78 15.31 -16.79
C THR A 238 13.70 14.24 -16.75
N ILE A 239 14.15 12.98 -16.68
CA ILE A 239 13.30 11.82 -16.43
C ILE A 239 13.48 11.41 -14.97
N PHE A 240 12.37 11.35 -14.26
CA PHE A 240 12.25 10.75 -12.95
C PHE A 240 11.64 9.34 -13.11
N MET A 241 12.31 8.34 -12.53
CA MET A 241 11.83 6.97 -12.50
C MET A 241 11.95 6.44 -11.08
N LYS A 242 10.81 6.17 -10.45
CA LYS A 242 10.75 5.62 -9.10
C LYS A 242 10.41 4.13 -9.14
N ALA A 243 11.39 3.29 -8.80
CA ALA A 243 11.17 1.86 -8.63
C ALA A 243 10.25 1.57 -7.44
N SER A 244 8.96 1.39 -7.68
CA SER A 244 8.05 0.89 -6.65
C SER A 244 8.04 -0.65 -6.62
N MET A 245 8.19 -1.34 -7.76
CA MET A 245 8.03 -2.81 -7.80
C MET A 245 8.80 -3.64 -8.86
N ASN A 246 9.75 -3.13 -9.67
CA ASN A 246 10.37 -3.98 -10.72
C ASN A 246 11.85 -3.72 -11.08
N LYS A 247 12.54 -4.81 -11.48
CA LYS A 247 13.93 -4.85 -12.01
C LYS A 247 14.08 -4.25 -13.42
N ASN A 248 12.98 -4.05 -14.14
CA ASN A 248 12.97 -3.62 -15.55
C ASN A 248 13.35 -2.15 -15.79
N ILE A 249 13.58 -1.37 -14.72
CA ILE A 249 14.02 0.02 -14.84
C ILE A 249 15.41 0.12 -15.47
N LEU A 250 16.31 -0.83 -15.15
CA LEU A 250 17.64 -0.87 -15.77
C LEU A 250 17.55 -1.12 -17.29
N GLU A 251 16.60 -1.92 -17.72
CA GLU A 251 16.38 -2.22 -19.15
C GLU A 251 15.73 -1.03 -19.87
N CYS A 252 14.78 -0.35 -19.22
CA CYS A 252 14.24 0.92 -19.71
C CYS A 252 15.34 1.99 -19.83
N CYS A 253 16.20 2.13 -18.82
CA CYS A 253 17.33 3.07 -18.85
C CYS A 253 18.24 2.85 -20.06
N LYS A 254 18.48 1.62 -20.50
CA LYS A 254 19.31 1.35 -21.70
C LYS A 254 18.73 1.94 -22.98
N ASN A 255 17.40 2.08 -23.07
CA ASN A 255 16.74 2.60 -24.26
C ASN A 255 16.74 4.15 -24.31
N TYR A 256 16.93 4.82 -23.17
CA TYR A 256 16.79 6.27 -23.05
C TYR A 256 18.04 7.01 -22.57
N ILE A 257 18.99 6.31 -21.96
CA ILE A 257 20.32 6.83 -21.64
C ILE A 257 21.23 6.47 -22.81
N LYS A 258 21.41 7.42 -23.73
CA LYS A 258 22.45 7.38 -24.76
C LYS A 258 23.75 7.97 -24.21
#